data_AF-A0A3L8RDC4-F1
#
_entry.id   AF-A0A3L8RDC4-F1
#
_cell.length_a   1.000
_cell.length_b   1.000
_cell.length_c   1.000
_cell.angle_alpha   90.00
_cell.angle_beta   90.00
_cell.angle_gamma   90.00
#
_symmetry.space_group_name_H-M   'P 1'
#
loop_
_entity.id
_entity.type
_entity.pdbx_description
1 polymer ?
#
loop_
_entity_poly.entity_id
_entity_poly.type
_entity_poly.pdbx_seq_one_letter_code
_entity_poly.pdbx_strand_id
1 'polypeptide(L)'
;MPVVVIQLIYLLACQTFRWLAPLARSDASKDTEILMLRHQLAIARRAQPRPRFSWSDRAVMAALLRIVSKQRRTQVALLVSPRSVLRWHARLIAWKWAYPSRRPGRPPKPEALRQLVARLARENPGWGYRRIHGELLGLGRDVAASTIWSILKQARIDPSPRRVDCSWAAFLKAQASAIVATDLCHIDTVFLQRWIVPFFIDHGTRQVHIAGITRHPTGPWITQQARNYLMDLGDHAKSIKFLIRDRGAYFTDNFDAVFHAIGVHVLPTLPRVPRMNAIAERWIGSRRREATDRILITGERHLRLVVSEYTDHYNQHRPHRTLGQRAPDRLTEPEPPTATDNTRVLRRDRLGGLIHEYTQVA
;
A
#
# COMPACT_ATOMS: atom_id res chain seq x y z
N MET A 1 -34.07 -3.05 11.22
CA MET A 1 -34.74 -2.14 12.18
C MET A 1 -34.07 -2.28 13.53
N PRO A 2 -33.49 -1.22 14.10
CA PRO A 2 -32.76 -1.33 15.36
C PRO A 2 -33.73 -1.68 16.50
N VAL A 3 -33.36 -2.64 17.34
CA VAL A 3 -34.13 -3.16 18.50
C VAL A 3 -34.68 -2.03 19.37
N VAL A 4 -33.95 -0.91 19.43
CA VAL A 4 -34.31 0.31 20.15
C VAL A 4 -35.61 0.95 19.65
N VAL A 5 -35.86 1.00 18.33
CA VAL A 5 -37.07 1.62 17.76
C VAL A 5 -38.30 0.80 18.13
N ILE A 6 -38.19 -0.52 18.07
CA ILE A 6 -39.25 -1.46 18.45
C ILE A 6 -39.58 -1.34 19.95
N GLN A 7 -38.55 -1.17 20.78
CA GLN A 7 -38.67 -0.96 22.22
C GLN A 7 -39.33 0.39 22.57
N LEU A 8 -38.97 1.46 21.87
CA LEU A 8 -39.54 2.80 22.08
C LEU A 8 -41.02 2.82 21.70
N ILE A 9 -41.39 2.22 20.56
CA ILE A 9 -42.79 2.11 20.13
C ILE A 9 -43.60 1.29 21.14
N TYR A 10 -43.06 0.19 21.65
CA TYR A 10 -43.76 -0.64 22.64
C TYR A 10 -43.93 0.08 23.98
N LEU A 11 -42.91 0.79 24.46
CA LEU A 11 -43.00 1.56 25.70
C LEU A 11 -43.93 2.77 25.56
N LEU A 12 -43.89 3.48 24.43
CA LEU A 12 -44.83 4.56 24.12
C LEU A 12 -46.27 4.04 24.05
N ALA A 13 -46.50 2.89 23.40
CA ALA A 13 -47.81 2.25 23.39
C ALA A 13 -48.25 1.86 24.81
N CYS A 14 -47.41 1.17 25.59
CA CYS A 14 -47.77 0.80 26.96
C CYS A 14 -48.01 2.02 27.86
N GLN A 15 -47.26 3.10 27.66
CA GLN A 15 -47.38 4.32 28.43
C GLN A 15 -48.65 5.09 28.04
N THR A 16 -48.90 5.36 26.76
CA THR A 16 -50.16 5.98 26.30
C THR A 16 -51.40 5.23 26.82
N PHE A 17 -51.40 3.90 26.73
CA PHE A 17 -52.47 3.06 27.28
C PHE A 17 -52.60 3.12 28.82
N ARG A 18 -51.48 3.28 29.54
CA ARG A 18 -51.47 3.42 31.00
C ARG A 18 -51.95 4.80 31.45
N TRP A 19 -51.74 5.84 30.65
CA TRP A 19 -52.23 7.21 30.89
C TRP A 19 -53.72 7.35 30.55
N LEU A 20 -54.26 6.52 29.65
CA LEU A 20 -55.69 6.45 29.36
C LEU A 20 -56.48 5.64 30.40
N ALA A 21 -55.83 4.78 31.19
CA ALA A 21 -56.48 3.91 32.18
C ALA A 21 -57.22 4.65 33.33
N PRO A 22 -56.74 5.81 33.85
CA PRO A 22 -57.45 6.58 34.87
C PRO A 22 -58.62 7.41 34.32
N LEU A 23 -58.56 7.83 33.05
CA LEU A 23 -59.64 8.54 32.34
C LEU A 23 -60.81 7.62 31.94
N ALA A 24 -60.66 6.30 32.15
CA ALA A 24 -61.53 5.24 31.63
C ALA A 24 -62.47 4.61 32.69
N ARG A 25 -62.74 5.30 33.81
CA ARG A 25 -63.51 4.73 34.92
C ARG A 25 -65.06 4.82 34.82
N SER A 26 -65.64 5.30 33.72
CA SER A 26 -67.09 5.09 33.48
C SER A 26 -67.48 4.65 32.06
N ASP A 27 -66.84 5.13 30.97
CA ASP A 27 -67.25 4.73 29.59
C ASP A 27 -66.19 3.99 28.73
N ALA A 28 -64.88 4.27 28.86
CA ALA A 28 -63.87 3.68 27.96
C ALA A 28 -63.54 2.19 28.23
N SER A 29 -64.16 1.55 29.23
CA SER A 29 -64.07 0.10 29.40
C SER A 29 -64.79 -0.66 28.29
N LYS A 30 -65.81 -0.06 27.65
CA LYS A 30 -66.44 -0.60 26.43
C LYS A 30 -65.56 -0.37 25.21
N ASP A 31 -64.91 0.79 25.10
CA ASP A 31 -64.05 1.10 23.95
C ASP A 31 -62.79 0.23 23.88
N THR A 32 -62.18 -0.10 25.02
CA THR A 32 -61.04 -1.03 25.07
C THR A 32 -61.41 -2.44 24.65
N GLU A 33 -62.61 -2.89 25.02
CA GLU A 33 -63.19 -4.16 24.58
C GLU A 33 -63.48 -4.16 23.06
N ILE A 34 -64.08 -3.09 22.54
CA ILE A 34 -64.33 -2.89 21.11
C ILE A 34 -63.02 -2.87 20.32
N LEU A 35 -61.99 -2.16 20.79
CA LEU A 35 -60.67 -2.12 20.16
C LEU A 35 -60.02 -3.50 20.13
N MET A 36 -60.12 -4.26 21.23
CA MET A 36 -59.56 -5.61 21.33
C MET A 36 -60.27 -6.59 20.38
N LEU A 37 -61.60 -6.51 20.26
CA LEU A 37 -62.40 -7.31 19.33
C LEU A 37 -62.16 -6.90 17.87
N ARG A 38 -62.08 -5.60 17.57
CA ARG A 38 -61.76 -5.10 16.22
C ARG A 38 -60.36 -5.51 15.78
N HIS A 39 -59.37 -5.47 16.67
CA HIS A 39 -58.02 -5.92 16.36
C HIS A 39 -57.97 -7.43 16.09
N GLN A 40 -58.69 -8.25 16.88
CA GLN A 40 -58.83 -9.68 16.63
C GLN A 40 -59.55 -9.99 15.30
N LEU A 41 -60.61 -9.24 14.98
CA LEU A 41 -61.32 -9.36 13.71
C LEU A 41 -60.41 -9.00 12.53
N ALA A 42 -59.59 -7.95 12.66
CA ALA A 42 -58.62 -7.58 11.63
C ALA A 42 -57.57 -8.68 11.40
N ILE A 43 -57.11 -9.37 12.46
CA ILE A 43 -56.17 -10.49 12.36
C ILE A 43 -56.83 -11.71 11.74
N ALA A 44 -58.06 -12.03 12.14
CA ALA A 44 -58.84 -13.15 11.59
C ALA A 44 -59.13 -12.96 10.10
N ARG A 45 -59.41 -11.73 9.66
CA ARG A 45 -59.62 -11.40 8.23
C ARG A 45 -58.33 -11.47 7.41
N ARG A 46 -57.16 -11.26 8.01
CA ARG A 46 -55.86 -11.29 7.32
C ARG A 46 -55.32 -12.70 7.04
N ALA A 47 -55.74 -13.71 7.80
CA ALA A 47 -55.13 -15.03 7.74
C ALA A 47 -56.18 -16.16 7.84
N GLN A 48 -56.60 -16.68 6.68
CA GLN A 48 -57.35 -17.95 6.59
C GLN A 48 -56.41 -19.09 6.19
N PRO A 49 -56.55 -20.32 6.74
CA PRO A 49 -57.65 -20.78 7.62
C PRO A 49 -57.40 -20.60 9.14
N ARG A 50 -56.24 -20.06 9.57
CA ARG A 50 -55.93 -19.83 11.00
C ARG A 50 -55.30 -18.45 11.24
N PRO A 51 -55.78 -17.69 12.25
CA PRO A 51 -55.25 -16.37 12.58
C PRO A 51 -53.78 -16.47 13.04
N ARG A 52 -52.86 -15.76 12.35
CA ARG A 52 -51.44 -15.65 12.73
C ARG A 52 -51.14 -14.25 13.26
N PHE A 53 -50.73 -14.17 14.52
CA PHE A 53 -50.35 -12.92 15.17
C PHE A 53 -48.90 -12.52 14.81
N SER A 54 -48.72 -11.35 14.20
CA SER A 54 -47.40 -10.73 14.02
C SER A 54 -46.83 -10.23 15.36
N TRP A 55 -45.54 -9.85 15.39
CA TRP A 55 -44.94 -9.34 16.63
C TRP A 55 -45.65 -8.09 17.16
N SER A 56 -46.07 -7.18 16.28
CA SER A 56 -46.84 -5.98 16.64
C SER A 56 -48.23 -6.32 17.18
N ASP A 57 -48.92 -7.30 16.58
CA ASP A 57 -50.25 -7.72 17.05
C ASP A 57 -50.16 -8.33 18.46
N ARG A 58 -49.10 -9.09 18.73
CA ARG A 58 -48.84 -9.66 20.07
C ARG A 58 -48.59 -8.58 21.11
N ALA A 59 -47.86 -7.53 20.73
CA ALA A 59 -47.56 -6.40 21.59
C ALA A 59 -48.82 -5.58 21.93
N VAL A 60 -49.66 -5.29 20.92
CA VAL A 60 -50.95 -4.59 21.10
C VAL A 60 -51.90 -5.41 21.96
N MET A 61 -52.07 -6.71 21.67
CA MET A 61 -52.92 -7.59 22.47
C MET A 61 -52.42 -7.72 23.91
N ALA A 62 -51.12 -7.86 24.14
CA ALA A 62 -50.55 -7.93 25.48
C ALA A 62 -50.73 -6.60 26.26
N ALA A 63 -50.67 -5.45 25.59
CA ALA A 63 -50.90 -4.15 26.20
C ALA A 63 -52.39 -3.96 26.57
N LEU A 64 -53.32 -4.23 25.66
CA LEU A 64 -54.77 -4.13 25.90
C LEU A 64 -55.21 -5.05 27.05
N LEU A 65 -54.70 -6.29 27.09
CA LEU A 65 -54.98 -7.24 28.17
C LEU A 65 -54.52 -6.79 29.56
N ARG A 66 -53.55 -5.86 29.66
CA ARG A 66 -53.13 -5.30 30.96
C ARG A 66 -54.14 -4.29 31.52
N ILE A 67 -54.90 -3.62 30.65
CA ILE A 67 -55.79 -2.51 31.00
C ILE A 67 -57.20 -3.01 31.32
N VAL A 68 -57.67 -4.04 30.59
CA VAL A 68 -59.00 -4.62 30.79
C VAL A 68 -59.11 -5.24 32.19
N SER A 69 -60.21 -4.97 32.90
CA SER A 69 -60.46 -5.47 34.25
C SER A 69 -60.58 -7.01 34.28
N LYS A 70 -60.23 -7.64 35.41
CA LYS A 70 -60.28 -9.11 35.57
C LYS A 70 -61.66 -9.70 35.21
N GLN A 71 -62.74 -9.01 35.59
CA GLN A 71 -64.12 -9.46 35.40
C GLN A 71 -64.56 -9.43 33.92
N ARG A 72 -64.01 -8.53 33.10
CA ARG A 72 -64.30 -8.50 31.65
C ARG A 72 -63.41 -9.44 30.84
N ARG A 73 -62.19 -9.74 31.29
CA ARG A 73 -61.33 -10.73 30.61
C ARG A 73 -61.98 -12.10 30.49
N THR A 74 -62.85 -12.45 31.43
CA THR A 74 -63.65 -13.68 31.44
C THR A 74 -64.87 -13.64 30.53
N GLN A 75 -65.33 -12.44 30.13
CA GLN A 75 -66.52 -12.24 29.29
C GLN A 75 -66.20 -12.06 27.80
N VAL A 76 -64.96 -11.71 27.44
CA VAL A 76 -64.56 -11.51 26.05
C VAL A 76 -64.00 -12.80 25.43
N ALA A 77 -64.55 -13.22 24.29
CA ALA A 77 -64.03 -14.34 23.51
C ALA A 77 -62.68 -13.97 22.85
N LEU A 78 -61.57 -14.43 23.42
CA LEU A 78 -60.22 -14.17 22.92
C LEU A 78 -59.73 -15.29 22.00
N LEU A 79 -59.19 -14.94 20.83
CA LEU A 79 -58.48 -15.86 19.93
C LEU A 79 -57.13 -16.37 20.49
N VAL A 80 -56.72 -15.93 21.69
CA VAL A 80 -55.41 -16.23 22.29
C VAL A 80 -55.57 -16.79 23.70
N SER A 81 -54.84 -17.87 24.00
CA SER A 81 -54.84 -18.44 25.34
C SER A 81 -53.96 -17.63 26.32
N PRO A 82 -54.31 -17.57 27.61
CA PRO A 82 -53.50 -16.88 28.63
C PRO A 82 -52.03 -17.35 28.65
N ARG A 83 -51.80 -18.66 28.44
CA ARG A 83 -50.46 -19.26 28.35
C ARG A 83 -49.64 -18.74 27.17
N SER A 84 -50.29 -18.34 26.07
CA SER A 84 -49.62 -17.77 24.89
C SER A 84 -49.15 -16.35 25.15
N VAL A 85 -49.97 -15.55 25.84
CA VAL A 85 -49.63 -14.17 26.23
C VAL A 85 -48.46 -14.14 27.21
N LEU A 86 -48.48 -15.03 28.23
CA LEU A 86 -47.35 -15.18 29.17
C LEU A 86 -46.06 -15.58 28.46
N ARG A 87 -46.14 -16.45 27.45
CA ARG A 87 -44.99 -16.85 26.63
C ARG A 87 -44.44 -15.69 25.79
N TRP A 88 -45.31 -14.85 25.23
CA TRP A 88 -44.89 -13.64 24.50
C TRP A 88 -44.19 -12.65 25.43
N HIS A 89 -44.73 -12.45 26.63
CA HIS A 89 -44.14 -11.61 27.66
C HIS A 89 -42.78 -12.12 28.14
N ALA A 90 -42.65 -13.42 28.43
CA ALA A 90 -41.38 -14.04 28.82
C ALA A 90 -40.31 -13.92 27.72
N ARG A 91 -40.70 -14.09 26.45
CA ARG A 91 -39.79 -13.95 25.30
C ARG A 91 -39.33 -12.49 25.10
N LEU A 92 -40.22 -11.52 25.35
CA LEU A 92 -39.90 -10.10 25.40
C LEU A 92 -38.91 -9.77 26.52
N ILE A 93 -39.09 -10.34 27.71
CA ILE A 93 -38.16 -10.18 28.83
C ILE A 93 -36.80 -10.79 28.50
N ALA A 94 -36.77 -12.01 27.97
CA ALA A 94 -35.52 -12.67 27.56
C ALA A 94 -34.77 -11.84 26.52
N TRP A 95 -35.48 -11.22 25.57
CA TRP A 95 -34.88 -10.32 24.58
C TRP A 95 -34.43 -8.98 25.17
N LYS A 96 -35.17 -8.41 26.14
CA LYS A 96 -34.80 -7.18 26.86
C LYS A 96 -33.47 -7.32 27.61
N TRP A 97 -33.19 -8.52 28.13
CA TRP A 97 -31.98 -8.82 28.90
C TRP A 97 -30.92 -9.59 28.12
N ALA A 98 -31.17 -9.92 26.84
CA ALA A 98 -30.18 -10.49 25.95
C ALA A 98 -29.24 -9.40 25.42
N TYR A 99 -28.24 -9.04 26.21
CA TYR A 99 -27.10 -8.29 25.70
C TYR A 99 -26.39 -9.14 24.63
N PRO A 100 -26.01 -8.58 23.45
CA PRO A 100 -25.12 -9.27 22.53
C PRO A 100 -23.74 -9.35 23.19
N SER A 101 -23.52 -10.38 23.99
CA SER A 101 -22.18 -10.69 24.49
C SER A 101 -21.39 -11.29 23.33
N ARG A 102 -20.77 -10.42 22.52
CA ARG A 102 -19.62 -10.85 21.72
C ARG A 102 -18.53 -11.20 22.73
N ARG A 103 -18.44 -12.48 23.09
CA ARG A 103 -17.27 -13.01 23.79
C ARG A 103 -16.03 -12.52 23.02
N PRO A 104 -15.03 -11.91 23.69
CA PRO A 104 -13.78 -11.58 23.02
C PRO A 104 -13.27 -12.86 22.37
N GLY A 105 -13.14 -12.85 21.04
CA GLY A 105 -12.57 -13.98 20.34
C GLY A 105 -11.12 -14.21 20.80
N ARG A 106 -10.52 -15.31 20.34
CA ARG A 106 -9.09 -15.58 20.54
C ARG A 106 -8.28 -14.31 20.23
N PRO A 107 -7.38 -13.85 21.13
CA PRO A 107 -6.60 -12.65 20.87
C PRO A 107 -5.83 -12.79 19.55
N PRO A 108 -5.76 -11.72 18.74
CA PRO A 108 -5.03 -11.75 17.49
C PRO A 108 -3.56 -12.05 17.75
N LYS A 109 -2.92 -12.73 16.79
CA LYS A 109 -1.47 -12.97 16.84
C LYS A 109 -0.70 -11.63 16.87
N PRO A 110 0.55 -11.62 17.38
CA PRO A 110 1.36 -10.41 17.48
C PRO A 110 1.36 -9.61 16.18
N GLU A 111 1.20 -8.29 16.29
CA GLU A 111 1.16 -7.38 15.14
C GLU A 111 2.41 -7.55 14.25
N ALA A 112 3.59 -7.68 14.86
CA ALA A 112 4.84 -7.92 14.14
C ALA A 112 4.80 -9.15 13.23
N LEU A 113 4.19 -10.26 13.67
CA LEU A 113 4.04 -11.46 12.84
C LEU A 113 3.05 -11.23 11.70
N ARG A 114 1.94 -10.54 11.96
CA ARG A 114 0.95 -10.21 10.93
C ARG A 114 1.54 -9.29 9.86
N GLN A 115 2.33 -8.30 10.28
CA GLN A 115 3.06 -7.40 9.39
C GLN A 115 4.11 -8.14 8.58
N LEU A 116 4.89 -9.02 9.19
CA LEU A 116 5.87 -9.84 8.48
C LEU A 116 5.22 -10.73 7.42
N VAL A 117 4.15 -11.46 7.79
CA VAL A 117 3.40 -12.32 6.84
C VAL A 117 2.83 -11.49 5.68
N ALA A 118 2.23 -10.34 5.98
CA ALA A 118 1.69 -9.45 4.96
C ALA A 118 2.79 -8.84 4.07
N ARG A 119 3.96 -8.51 4.63
CA ARG A 119 5.13 -8.03 3.92
C ARG A 119 5.64 -9.09 2.94
N LEU A 120 5.94 -10.30 3.41
CA LEU A 120 6.41 -11.41 2.56
C LEU A 120 5.43 -11.71 1.42
N ALA A 121 4.13 -11.67 1.70
CA ALA A 121 3.07 -11.90 0.71
C ALA A 121 2.96 -10.80 -0.36
N ARG A 122 3.28 -9.54 -0.01
CA ARG A 122 3.26 -8.40 -0.95
C ARG A 122 4.55 -8.30 -1.75
N GLU A 123 5.69 -8.56 -1.12
CA GLU A 123 7.00 -8.57 -1.76
C GLU A 123 7.12 -9.75 -2.74
N ASN A 124 6.43 -10.86 -2.47
CA ASN A 124 6.48 -12.08 -3.29
C ASN A 124 5.07 -12.53 -3.73
N PRO A 125 4.50 -11.91 -4.78
CA PRO A 125 3.17 -12.25 -5.25
C PRO A 125 2.99 -13.74 -5.62
N GLY A 126 4.03 -14.39 -6.13
CA GLY A 126 4.02 -15.82 -6.46
C GLY A 126 3.89 -16.76 -5.26
N TRP A 127 4.19 -16.30 -4.04
CA TRP A 127 4.25 -17.18 -2.88
C TRP A 127 2.85 -17.51 -2.34
N GLY A 128 2.51 -18.80 -2.35
CA GLY A 128 1.39 -19.34 -1.59
C GLY A 128 1.66 -19.36 -0.08
N TYR A 129 0.60 -19.48 0.73
CA TYR A 129 0.72 -19.49 2.19
C TYR A 129 1.62 -20.62 2.73
N ARG A 130 1.73 -21.76 2.02
CA ARG A 130 2.66 -22.86 2.35
C ARG A 130 4.12 -22.51 2.07
N ARG A 131 4.41 -21.69 1.05
CA ARG A 131 5.78 -21.21 0.80
C ARG A 131 6.19 -20.22 1.87
N ILE A 132 5.31 -19.26 2.19
CA ILE A 132 5.53 -18.30 3.29
C ILE A 132 5.75 -19.03 4.62
N HIS A 133 5.02 -20.12 4.88
CA HIS A 133 5.26 -20.99 6.02
C HIS A 133 6.68 -21.53 6.07
N GLY A 134 7.18 -22.09 4.96
CA GLY A 134 8.55 -22.59 4.87
C GLY A 134 9.61 -21.51 5.12
N GLU A 135 9.41 -20.31 4.59
CA GLU A 135 10.32 -19.18 4.83
C GLU A 135 10.32 -18.73 6.30
N LEU A 136 9.14 -18.71 6.94
CA LEU A 136 9.04 -18.41 8.37
C LEU A 136 9.71 -19.48 9.24
N LEU A 137 9.58 -20.77 8.87
CA LEU A 137 10.30 -21.85 9.52
C LEU A 137 11.82 -21.68 9.39
N GLY A 138 12.32 -21.28 8.21
CA GLY A 138 13.74 -20.96 7.99
C GLY A 138 14.24 -19.80 8.85
N LEU A 139 13.35 -18.86 9.20
CA LEU A 139 13.62 -17.76 10.14
C LEU A 139 13.43 -18.16 11.62
N GLY A 140 13.25 -19.45 11.92
CA GLY A 140 13.05 -19.97 13.27
C GLY A 140 11.67 -19.63 13.88
N ARG A 141 10.69 -19.26 13.06
CA ARG A 141 9.33 -18.92 13.51
C ARG A 141 8.38 -20.10 13.29
N ASP A 142 8.05 -20.79 14.38
CA ASP A 142 7.06 -21.87 14.35
C ASP A 142 5.62 -21.30 14.35
N VAL A 143 4.98 -21.34 13.18
CA VAL A 143 3.62 -20.82 12.96
C VAL A 143 2.88 -21.76 12.03
N ALA A 144 1.76 -22.33 12.45
CA ALA A 144 0.98 -23.21 11.57
C ALA A 144 0.56 -22.53 10.24
N ALA A 145 0.66 -23.23 9.12
CA ALA A 145 0.28 -22.73 7.80
C ALA A 145 -1.17 -22.20 7.71
N SER A 146 -2.10 -22.78 8.48
CA SER A 146 -3.49 -22.31 8.61
C SER A 146 -3.59 -20.92 9.25
N THR A 147 -2.65 -20.58 10.15
CA THR A 147 -2.56 -19.25 10.75
C THR A 147 -2.14 -18.23 9.70
N ILE A 148 -1.17 -18.55 8.86
CA ILE A 148 -0.72 -17.69 7.75
C ILE A 148 -1.87 -17.46 6.78
N TRP A 149 -2.59 -18.52 6.39
CA TRP A 149 -3.78 -18.37 5.54
C TRP A 149 -4.84 -17.44 6.15
N SER A 150 -5.13 -17.60 7.44
CA SER A 150 -6.08 -16.74 8.16
C SER A 150 -5.63 -15.27 8.18
N ILE A 151 -4.34 -15.02 8.43
CA ILE A 151 -3.75 -13.67 8.40
C ILE A 151 -3.90 -13.04 7.02
N LEU A 152 -3.56 -13.78 5.95
CA LEU A 152 -3.70 -13.29 4.57
C LEU A 152 -5.15 -13.00 4.20
N LYS A 153 -6.08 -13.86 4.62
CA LYS A 153 -7.53 -13.68 4.39
C LYS A 153 -8.07 -12.45 5.13
N GLN A 154 -7.66 -12.26 6.39
CA GLN A 154 -8.04 -11.07 7.18
C GLN A 154 -7.47 -9.78 6.58
N ALA A 155 -6.24 -9.83 6.07
CA ALA A 155 -5.59 -8.72 5.37
C ALA A 155 -6.11 -8.50 3.93
N ARG A 156 -7.11 -9.27 3.48
CA ARG A 156 -7.69 -9.23 2.12
C ARG A 156 -6.65 -9.37 1.00
N ILE A 157 -5.64 -10.22 1.20
CA ILE A 157 -4.62 -10.49 0.20
C ILE A 157 -5.01 -11.77 -0.56
N ASP A 158 -5.29 -11.66 -1.87
CA ASP A 158 -5.76 -12.76 -2.74
C ASP A 158 -4.84 -13.99 -2.69
N PRO A 159 -5.29 -15.23 -2.92
CA PRO A 159 -4.37 -16.37 -2.95
C PRO A 159 -3.47 -16.36 -4.21
N SER A 160 -2.22 -16.82 -4.10
CA SER A 160 -1.41 -17.19 -5.28
C SER A 160 -2.12 -18.34 -6.04
N PRO A 161 -2.15 -18.33 -7.40
CA PRO A 161 -1.41 -17.48 -8.33
C PRO A 161 -2.15 -16.21 -8.77
N ARG A 162 -3.32 -15.88 -8.21
CA ARG A 162 -4.11 -14.70 -8.61
C ARG A 162 -3.43 -13.36 -8.32
N ARG A 163 -2.31 -13.38 -7.59
CA ARG A 163 -1.43 -12.23 -7.35
C ARG A 163 -0.37 -12.04 -8.45
N VAL A 164 -0.14 -13.03 -9.33
CA VAL A 164 1.01 -13.08 -10.24
C VAL A 164 0.73 -12.31 -11.54
N ASP A 165 0.22 -11.09 -11.40
CA ASP A 165 0.21 -10.13 -12.50
C ASP A 165 1.53 -9.34 -12.42
N CYS A 166 2.59 -9.91 -12.99
CA CYS A 166 3.86 -9.20 -13.11
C CYS A 166 3.67 -8.00 -14.04
N SER A 167 3.67 -6.79 -13.47
CA SER A 167 3.67 -5.59 -14.30
C SER A 167 4.92 -5.54 -15.19
N TRP A 168 4.79 -4.96 -16.39
CA TRP A 168 5.94 -4.69 -17.26
C TRP A 168 7.08 -3.95 -16.53
N ALA A 169 6.74 -3.06 -15.60
CA ALA A 169 7.73 -2.36 -14.79
C ALA A 169 8.53 -3.31 -13.88
N ALA A 170 7.88 -4.30 -13.26
CA ALA A 170 8.55 -5.30 -12.44
C ALA A 170 9.45 -6.23 -13.30
N PHE A 171 8.96 -6.64 -14.46
CA PHE A 171 9.74 -7.42 -15.43
C PHE A 171 10.99 -6.67 -15.88
N LEU A 172 10.84 -5.42 -16.33
CA LEU A 172 11.97 -4.60 -16.77
C LEU A 172 12.95 -4.30 -15.63
N LYS A 173 12.44 -4.08 -14.40
CA LYS A 173 13.31 -3.87 -13.22
C LYS A 173 14.15 -5.10 -12.90
N ALA A 174 13.60 -6.31 -13.06
CA ALA A 174 14.33 -7.54 -12.83
C ALA A 174 15.47 -7.75 -13.85
N GLN A 175 15.30 -7.24 -15.08
CA GLN A 175 16.33 -7.31 -16.13
C GLN A 175 17.31 -6.13 -16.09
N ALA A 176 17.01 -5.07 -15.35
CA ALA A 176 17.75 -3.82 -15.39
C ALA A 176 19.21 -3.94 -14.91
N SER A 177 19.52 -4.88 -14.01
CA SER A 177 20.89 -5.10 -13.53
C SER A 177 21.85 -5.63 -14.61
N ALA A 178 21.32 -6.11 -15.74
CA ALA A 178 22.13 -6.56 -16.86
C ALA A 178 22.29 -5.49 -17.95
N ILE A 179 21.77 -4.28 -17.73
CA ILE A 179 21.73 -3.22 -18.74
C ILE A 179 22.55 -2.03 -18.24
N VAL A 180 23.50 -1.60 -19.06
CA VAL A 180 24.23 -0.34 -18.87
C VAL A 180 23.85 0.60 -20.02
N ALA A 181 23.77 1.89 -19.73
CA ALA A 181 23.69 2.92 -20.75
C ALA A 181 24.94 3.79 -20.74
N THR A 182 25.29 4.34 -21.90
CA THR A 182 26.36 5.32 -22.05
C THR A 182 25.91 6.48 -22.90
N ASP A 183 26.47 7.65 -22.62
CA ASP A 183 26.26 8.86 -23.38
C ASP A 183 27.44 9.81 -23.19
N LEU A 184 27.46 10.87 -23.97
CA LEU A 184 28.44 11.95 -23.93
C LEU A 184 27.73 13.26 -23.61
N CYS A 185 28.14 13.91 -22.53
CA CYS A 185 27.64 15.24 -22.22
C CYS A 185 28.75 16.29 -22.37
N HIS A 186 28.37 17.49 -22.80
CA HIS A 186 29.30 18.62 -22.86
C HIS A 186 29.09 19.59 -21.71
N ILE A 187 30.16 20.26 -21.33
CA ILE A 187 30.18 21.32 -20.31
C ILE A 187 31.08 22.43 -20.85
N ASP A 188 30.54 23.63 -20.91
CA ASP A 188 31.25 24.80 -21.42
C ASP A 188 31.82 25.60 -20.25
N THR A 189 33.08 26.05 -20.37
CA THR A 189 33.73 26.89 -19.35
C THR A 189 33.41 28.37 -19.54
N VAL A 190 33.74 29.21 -18.56
CA VAL A 190 33.65 30.68 -18.66
C VAL A 190 34.48 31.26 -19.80
N PHE A 191 35.50 30.52 -20.26
CA PHE A 191 36.35 30.89 -21.40
C PHE A 191 35.80 30.33 -22.73
N LEU A 192 34.53 29.91 -22.78
CA LEU A 192 33.85 29.32 -23.94
C LEU A 192 34.57 28.08 -24.49
N GLN A 193 35.26 27.34 -23.62
CA GLN A 193 35.87 26.07 -24.00
C GLN A 193 34.92 24.92 -23.68
N ARG A 194 34.60 24.15 -24.72
CA ARG A 194 33.76 22.95 -24.60
C ARG A 194 34.59 21.75 -24.15
N TRP A 195 34.15 21.13 -23.06
CA TRP A 195 34.64 19.85 -22.57
C TRP A 195 33.58 18.79 -22.73
N ILE A 196 34.01 17.57 -23.03
CA ILE A 196 33.15 16.41 -23.26
C ILE A 196 33.48 15.37 -22.18
N VAL A 197 32.42 14.84 -21.58
CA VAL A 197 32.45 13.92 -20.45
C VAL A 197 31.66 12.66 -20.83
N PRO A 198 32.33 11.60 -21.32
CA PRO A 198 31.72 10.28 -21.43
C PRO A 198 31.44 9.68 -20.05
N PHE A 199 30.32 8.98 -19.94
CA PHE A 199 29.94 8.29 -18.72
C PHE A 199 29.18 7.00 -19.03
N PHE A 200 29.12 6.13 -18.03
CA PHE A 200 28.31 4.92 -18.01
C PHE A 200 27.34 4.98 -16.84
N ILE A 201 26.12 4.49 -17.02
CA ILE A 201 25.11 4.42 -15.97
C ILE A 201 24.44 3.04 -15.97
N ASP A 202 24.45 2.38 -14.82
CA ASP A 202 23.74 1.11 -14.62
C ASP A 202 22.23 1.36 -14.53
N HIS A 203 21.42 0.60 -15.27
CA HIS A 203 19.97 0.71 -15.23
C HIS A 203 19.35 0.18 -13.94
N GLY A 204 19.92 -0.84 -13.33
CA GLY A 204 19.44 -1.44 -12.08
C GLY A 204 19.74 -0.54 -10.89
N THR A 205 21.03 -0.28 -10.65
CA THR A 205 21.49 0.46 -9.47
C THR A 205 21.40 1.97 -9.63
N ARG A 206 21.32 2.48 -10.87
CA ARG A 206 21.49 3.91 -11.21
C ARG A 206 22.88 4.45 -10.89
N GLN A 207 23.86 3.60 -10.58
CA GLN A 207 25.21 4.05 -10.32
C GLN A 207 25.82 4.63 -11.60
N VAL A 208 26.50 5.76 -11.46
CA VAL A 208 27.15 6.46 -12.57
C VAL A 208 28.66 6.37 -12.44
N HIS A 209 29.31 6.05 -13.54
CA HIS A 209 30.76 6.05 -13.66
C HIS A 209 31.19 7.08 -14.71
N ILE A 210 32.01 8.05 -14.32
CA ILE A 210 32.60 9.03 -15.23
C ILE A 210 33.85 8.42 -15.83
N ALA A 211 33.83 8.19 -17.14
CA ALA A 211 34.92 7.49 -17.80
C ALA A 211 36.11 8.42 -18.09
N GLY A 212 35.86 9.70 -18.34
CA GLY A 212 36.93 10.67 -18.57
C GLY A 212 36.41 12.08 -18.87
N ILE A 213 37.34 13.01 -19.08
CA ILE A 213 37.05 14.40 -19.42
C ILE A 213 38.07 14.84 -20.49
N THR A 214 37.60 15.36 -21.63
CA THR A 214 38.49 15.80 -22.73
C THR A 214 37.88 16.95 -23.53
N ARG A 215 38.72 17.76 -24.18
CA ARG A 215 38.29 18.74 -25.20
C ARG A 215 38.24 18.15 -26.61
N HIS A 216 38.93 17.03 -26.81
CA HIS A 216 39.16 16.45 -28.13
C HIS A 216 38.80 14.96 -28.10
N PRO A 217 37.51 14.61 -28.01
CA PRO A 217 37.11 13.21 -28.05
C PRO A 217 37.39 12.64 -29.44
N THR A 218 38.17 11.56 -29.46
CA THR A 218 38.42 10.76 -30.66
C THR A 218 37.90 9.35 -30.45
N GLY A 219 37.55 8.65 -31.53
CA GLY A 219 37.10 7.26 -31.46
C GLY A 219 38.05 6.35 -30.65
N PRO A 220 39.38 6.40 -30.89
CA PRO A 220 40.35 5.64 -30.08
C PRO A 220 40.34 6.01 -28.60
N TRP A 221 40.23 7.30 -28.25
CA TRP A 221 40.19 7.73 -26.86
C TRP A 221 38.92 7.23 -26.15
N ILE A 222 37.76 7.29 -26.81
CA ILE A 222 36.48 6.76 -26.30
C ILE A 222 36.53 5.24 -26.15
N THR A 223 37.15 4.55 -27.10
CA THR A 223 37.41 3.10 -27.02
C THR A 223 38.28 2.77 -25.81
N GLN A 224 39.30 3.56 -25.51
CA GLN A 224 40.11 3.37 -24.31
C GLN A 224 39.30 3.59 -23.04
N GLN A 225 38.40 4.58 -23.01
CA GLN A 225 37.51 4.78 -21.86
C GLN A 225 36.57 3.60 -21.63
N ALA A 226 36.09 2.94 -22.68
CA ALA A 226 35.32 1.70 -22.55
C ALA A 226 36.15 0.56 -21.93
N ARG A 227 37.42 0.42 -22.34
CA ARG A 227 38.33 -0.58 -21.76
C ARG A 227 38.57 -0.32 -20.28
N ASN A 228 38.86 0.93 -19.92
CA ASN A 228 39.06 1.33 -18.53
C ASN A 228 37.82 1.04 -17.68
N TYR A 229 36.62 1.39 -18.18
CA TYR A 229 35.37 1.09 -17.50
C TYR A 229 35.17 -0.41 -17.23
N LEU A 230 35.42 -1.27 -18.23
CA LEU A 230 35.31 -2.72 -18.04
C LEU A 230 36.37 -3.27 -17.07
N MET A 231 37.58 -2.68 -17.06
CA MET A 231 38.61 -3.03 -16.08
C MET A 231 38.18 -2.66 -14.65
N ASP A 232 37.64 -1.47 -14.46
CA ASP A 232 37.18 -0.98 -13.15
C ASP A 232 36.01 -1.81 -12.59
N LEU A 233 35.15 -2.34 -13.45
CA LEU A 233 34.05 -3.22 -13.06
C LEU A 233 34.51 -4.60 -12.55
N GLY A 234 35.69 -5.07 -12.97
CA GLY A 234 36.19 -6.40 -12.63
C GLY A 234 35.18 -7.51 -12.91
N ASP A 235 34.88 -8.33 -11.90
CA ASP A 235 33.93 -9.45 -12.03
C ASP A 235 32.49 -9.00 -12.32
N HIS A 236 32.13 -7.76 -11.97
CA HIS A 236 30.79 -7.22 -12.27
C HIS A 236 30.57 -7.01 -13.77
N ALA A 237 31.63 -6.95 -14.59
CA ALA A 237 31.48 -6.85 -16.03
C ALA A 237 30.69 -8.06 -16.62
N LYS A 238 30.79 -9.24 -16.00
CA LYS A 238 30.13 -10.48 -16.45
C LYS A 238 28.60 -10.44 -16.30
N SER A 239 28.07 -9.63 -15.39
CA SER A 239 26.62 -9.49 -15.21
C SER A 239 25.98 -8.59 -16.26
N ILE A 240 26.76 -7.77 -16.96
CA ILE A 240 26.26 -6.91 -18.04
C ILE A 240 25.99 -7.78 -19.28
N LYS A 241 24.81 -7.59 -19.88
CA LYS A 241 24.39 -8.26 -21.13
C LYS A 241 24.07 -7.28 -22.24
N PHE A 242 23.63 -6.07 -21.90
CA PHE A 242 23.26 -5.06 -22.88
C PHE A 242 23.91 -3.71 -22.58
N LEU A 243 24.43 -3.07 -23.62
CA LEU A 243 24.87 -1.69 -23.58
C LEU A 243 23.96 -0.84 -24.48
N ILE A 244 23.29 0.16 -23.92
CA ILE A 244 22.53 1.16 -24.68
C ILE A 244 23.44 2.36 -24.92
N ARG A 245 23.55 2.81 -26.16
CA ARG A 245 24.28 4.04 -26.50
C ARG A 245 23.55 4.83 -27.58
N ASP A 246 23.85 6.11 -27.70
CA ASP A 246 23.39 6.88 -28.84
C ASP A 246 24.18 6.54 -30.13
N ARG A 247 23.81 7.19 -31.25
CA ARG A 247 24.50 7.05 -32.53
C ARG A 247 25.54 8.14 -32.78
N GLY A 248 26.07 8.75 -31.71
CA GLY A 248 27.09 9.79 -31.81
C GLY A 248 28.32 9.29 -32.56
N ALA A 249 28.91 10.15 -33.39
CA ALA A 249 30.06 9.81 -34.24
C ALA A 249 31.31 9.36 -33.46
N TYR A 250 31.33 9.63 -32.15
CA TYR A 250 32.41 9.22 -31.25
C TYR A 250 32.37 7.74 -30.87
N PHE A 251 31.20 7.10 -30.99
CA PHE A 251 31.03 5.66 -30.77
C PHE A 251 31.31 4.92 -32.08
N THR A 252 32.52 4.38 -32.18
CA THR A 252 33.02 3.68 -33.36
C THR A 252 32.84 2.16 -33.24
N ASP A 253 33.03 1.42 -34.34
CA ASP A 253 32.99 -0.05 -34.32
C ASP A 253 34.01 -0.65 -33.34
N ASN A 254 35.16 0.02 -33.16
CA ASN A 254 36.17 -0.38 -32.18
C ASN A 254 35.68 -0.24 -30.74
N PHE A 255 34.82 0.75 -30.45
CA PHE A 255 34.18 0.89 -29.15
C PHE A 255 33.21 -0.27 -28.92
N ASP A 256 32.37 -0.60 -29.90
CA ASP A 256 31.42 -1.71 -29.78
C ASP A 256 32.14 -3.06 -29.63
N ALA A 257 33.26 -3.25 -30.34
CA ALA A 257 34.08 -4.46 -30.28
C ALA A 257 34.60 -4.75 -28.86
N VAL A 258 34.88 -3.73 -28.05
CA VAL A 258 35.31 -3.90 -26.65
C VAL A 258 34.24 -4.63 -25.82
N PHE A 259 32.97 -4.29 -26.03
CA PHE A 259 31.84 -4.91 -25.35
C PHE A 259 31.48 -6.27 -25.95
N HIS A 260 31.53 -6.40 -27.28
CA HIS A 260 31.30 -7.69 -27.93
C HIS A 260 32.31 -8.76 -27.52
N ALA A 261 33.57 -8.39 -27.26
CA ALA A 261 34.61 -9.30 -26.80
C ALA A 261 34.27 -10.01 -25.46
N ILE A 262 33.41 -9.41 -24.64
CA ILE A 262 32.93 -9.99 -23.37
C ILE A 262 31.48 -10.50 -23.46
N GLY A 263 30.92 -10.60 -24.67
CA GLY A 263 29.55 -11.09 -24.91
C GLY A 263 28.44 -10.09 -24.57
N VAL A 264 28.74 -8.80 -24.51
CA VAL A 264 27.74 -7.74 -24.33
C VAL A 264 27.15 -7.35 -25.68
N HIS A 265 25.82 -7.25 -25.74
CA HIS A 265 25.09 -6.78 -26.92
C HIS A 265 24.96 -5.25 -26.89
N VAL A 266 25.55 -4.58 -27.87
CA VAL A 266 25.43 -3.14 -28.03
C VAL A 266 24.15 -2.80 -28.80
N LEU A 267 23.34 -1.91 -28.23
CA LEU A 267 22.04 -1.49 -28.72
C LEU A 267 22.07 0.03 -28.99
N PRO A 268 22.35 0.46 -30.23
CA PRO A 268 22.27 1.86 -30.59
C PRO A 268 20.81 2.34 -30.57
N THR A 269 20.56 3.50 -29.96
CA THR A 269 19.23 4.13 -30.00
C THR A 269 18.79 4.47 -31.42
N LEU A 270 17.48 4.63 -31.62
CA LEU A 270 16.96 5.13 -32.90
C LEU A 270 17.38 6.59 -33.10
N PRO A 271 17.62 7.02 -34.36
CA PRO A 271 18.01 8.39 -34.66
C PRO A 271 17.01 9.39 -34.07
N ARG A 272 17.50 10.36 -33.31
CA ARG A 272 16.70 11.44 -32.69
C ARG A 272 15.64 10.95 -31.70
N VAL A 273 15.87 9.82 -31.04
CA VAL A 273 14.97 9.29 -29.98
C VAL A 273 15.71 9.23 -28.62
N PRO A 274 15.96 10.37 -27.95
CA PRO A 274 16.66 10.41 -26.66
C PRO A 274 15.93 9.62 -25.56
N ARG A 275 14.62 9.41 -25.71
CA ARG A 275 13.82 8.60 -24.78
C ARG A 275 14.26 7.14 -24.69
N MET A 276 14.93 6.59 -25.71
CA MET A 276 15.51 5.25 -25.64
C MET A 276 16.71 5.19 -24.68
N ASN A 277 17.36 6.33 -24.45
CA ASN A 277 18.42 6.50 -23.44
C ASN A 277 17.96 7.37 -22.25
N ALA A 278 16.67 7.30 -21.90
CA ALA A 278 16.04 8.22 -20.95
C ALA A 278 16.72 8.27 -19.56
N ILE A 279 17.45 7.22 -19.19
CA ILE A 279 18.13 7.12 -17.90
C ILE A 279 19.41 7.95 -17.91
N ALA A 280 20.24 7.82 -18.95
CA ALA A 280 21.41 8.66 -19.14
C ALA A 280 21.01 10.14 -19.31
N GLU A 281 20.00 10.41 -20.14
CA GLU A 281 19.47 11.77 -20.37
C GLU A 281 18.94 12.42 -19.08
N ARG A 282 18.23 11.64 -18.24
CA ARG A 282 17.76 12.12 -16.94
C ARG A 282 18.93 12.48 -16.03
N TRP A 283 19.98 11.66 -16.00
CA TRP A 283 21.18 11.96 -15.23
C TRP A 283 21.85 13.25 -15.69
N ILE A 284 22.05 13.43 -17.01
CA ILE A 284 22.63 14.66 -17.59
C ILE A 284 21.82 15.87 -17.12
N GLY A 285 20.49 15.80 -17.24
CA GLY A 285 19.60 16.88 -16.80
C GLY A 285 19.70 17.17 -15.30
N SER A 286 19.80 16.14 -14.45
CA SER A 286 19.97 16.31 -13.01
C SER A 286 21.29 17.00 -12.67
N ARG A 287 22.41 16.52 -13.24
CA ARG A 287 23.74 17.13 -13.06
C ARG A 287 23.76 18.60 -13.45
N ARG A 288 23.12 18.93 -14.58
CA ARG A 288 23.00 20.30 -15.07
C ARG A 288 22.26 21.20 -14.08
N ARG A 289 21.03 20.83 -13.73
CA ARG A 289 20.18 21.63 -12.83
C ARG A 289 20.74 21.78 -11.41
N GLU A 290 21.37 20.73 -10.89
CA GLU A 290 21.82 20.69 -9.50
C GLU A 290 23.23 21.28 -9.32
N ALA A 291 24.11 21.10 -10.31
CA ALA A 291 25.51 21.51 -10.21
C ALA A 291 25.96 22.41 -11.36
N THR A 292 26.08 21.90 -12.58
CA THR A 292 26.93 22.58 -13.59
C THR A 292 26.32 23.82 -14.22
N ASP A 293 24.99 23.98 -14.20
CA ASP A 293 24.37 25.25 -14.64
C ASP A 293 24.44 26.32 -13.54
N ARG A 294 24.91 25.98 -12.32
CA ARG A 294 24.99 26.88 -11.15
C ARG A 294 26.43 27.20 -10.74
N ILE A 295 27.42 26.63 -11.42
CA ILE A 295 28.85 26.82 -11.14
C ILE A 295 29.55 27.32 -12.40
N LEU A 296 30.28 28.43 -12.25
CA LEU A 296 31.14 28.94 -13.30
C LEU A 296 32.44 28.12 -13.36
N ILE A 297 32.51 27.22 -14.34
CA ILE A 297 33.67 26.35 -14.53
C ILE A 297 34.81 27.15 -15.18
N THR A 298 35.95 27.20 -14.50
CA THR A 298 37.11 28.03 -14.89
C THR A 298 38.14 27.27 -15.72
N GLY A 299 38.16 25.95 -15.68
CA GLY A 299 39.12 25.14 -16.43
C GLY A 299 39.02 23.66 -16.11
N GLU A 300 39.92 22.84 -16.66
CA GLU A 300 39.87 21.37 -16.54
C GLU A 300 39.89 20.90 -15.10
N ARG A 301 40.84 21.38 -14.29
CA ARG A 301 41.01 20.92 -12.91
C ARG A 301 39.77 21.20 -12.07
N HIS A 302 39.18 22.38 -12.24
CA HIS A 302 37.93 22.76 -11.58
C HIS A 302 36.77 21.90 -12.08
N LEU A 303 36.69 21.66 -13.40
CA LEU A 303 35.66 20.80 -13.97
C LEU A 303 35.73 19.37 -13.41
N ARG A 304 36.94 18.79 -13.36
CA ARG A 304 37.17 17.44 -12.83
C ARG A 304 36.75 17.34 -11.38
N LEU A 305 37.09 18.34 -10.56
CA LEU A 305 36.65 18.40 -9.16
C LEU A 305 35.12 18.42 -9.06
N VAL A 306 34.45 19.32 -9.79
CA VAL A 306 32.99 19.47 -9.75
C VAL A 306 32.27 18.21 -10.21
N VAL A 307 32.71 17.61 -11.31
CA VAL A 307 32.12 16.39 -11.86
C VAL A 307 32.34 15.20 -10.93
N SER A 308 33.54 15.05 -10.37
CA SER A 308 33.83 13.99 -9.39
C SER A 308 32.98 14.15 -8.14
N GLU A 309 32.98 15.34 -7.54
CA GLU A 309 32.27 15.59 -6.29
C GLU A 309 30.75 15.44 -6.43
N TYR A 310 30.18 15.86 -7.56
CA TYR A 310 28.78 15.63 -7.88
C TYR A 310 28.47 14.15 -8.12
N THR A 311 29.36 13.41 -8.79
CA THR A 311 29.15 11.97 -9.05
C THR A 311 29.17 11.18 -7.75
N ASP A 312 30.11 11.49 -6.84
CA ASP A 312 30.14 10.93 -5.49
C ASP A 312 28.85 11.24 -4.74
N HIS A 313 28.39 12.50 -4.75
CA HIS A 313 27.12 12.89 -4.14
C HIS A 313 25.94 12.08 -4.72
N TYR A 314 25.90 11.96 -6.05
CA TYR A 314 24.85 11.27 -6.78
C TYR A 314 24.77 9.78 -6.45
N ASN A 315 25.92 9.12 -6.34
CA ASN A 315 26.03 7.68 -6.06
C ASN A 315 25.87 7.35 -4.56
N GLN A 316 26.41 8.18 -3.68
CA GLN A 316 26.51 7.86 -2.26
C GLN A 316 25.41 8.46 -1.39
N HIS A 317 24.82 9.59 -1.78
CA HIS A 317 23.91 10.34 -0.89
C HIS A 317 22.57 10.71 -1.53
N ARG A 318 22.56 11.11 -2.80
CA ARG A 318 21.38 11.66 -3.46
C ARG A 318 20.22 10.65 -3.45
N PRO A 319 19.02 11.00 -2.93
CA PRO A 319 17.90 10.09 -2.89
C PRO A 319 17.28 9.89 -4.29
N HIS A 320 16.96 8.64 -4.64
CA HIS A 320 16.32 8.30 -5.91
C HIS A 320 14.95 7.68 -5.70
N ARG A 321 13.89 8.34 -6.20
CA ARG A 321 12.51 7.83 -6.09
C ARG A 321 12.36 6.41 -6.65
N THR A 322 13.05 6.08 -7.74
CA THR A 322 13.00 4.74 -8.37
C THR A 322 13.67 3.65 -7.52
N LEU A 323 14.54 4.05 -6.59
CA LEU A 323 15.27 3.17 -5.66
C LEU A 323 14.69 3.24 -4.24
N GLY A 324 13.46 3.73 -4.06
CA GLY A 324 12.85 3.86 -2.74
C GLY A 324 13.51 4.95 -1.88
N GLN A 325 13.95 6.04 -2.52
CA GLN A 325 14.68 7.16 -1.89
C GLN A 325 16.09 6.81 -1.39
N ARG A 326 16.63 5.66 -1.81
CA ARG A 326 18.03 5.29 -1.54
C ARG A 326 18.97 5.86 -2.60
N ALA A 327 20.21 6.09 -2.21
CA ALA A 327 21.31 6.36 -3.13
C ALA A 327 21.81 5.04 -3.77
N PRO A 328 22.39 5.06 -4.98
CA PRO A 328 22.88 3.87 -5.68
C PRO A 328 23.78 2.96 -4.83
N ASP A 329 24.76 3.54 -4.15
CA ASP A 329 25.75 2.78 -3.37
C ASP A 329 25.17 2.26 -2.04
N ARG A 330 24.00 2.77 -1.64
CA ARG A 330 23.35 2.41 -0.38
C ARG A 330 22.29 1.34 -0.55
N LEU A 331 22.12 0.71 -1.71
CA LEU A 331 21.01 -0.22 -1.95
C LEU A 331 21.01 -1.43 -1.01
N THR A 332 22.19 -1.91 -0.61
CA THR A 332 22.39 -3.06 0.29
C THR A 332 22.57 -2.68 1.75
N GLU A 333 22.74 -1.40 2.06
CA GLU A 333 22.88 -0.94 3.44
C GLU A 333 21.58 -1.19 4.23
N PRO A 334 21.63 -1.32 5.55
CA PRO A 334 20.42 -1.32 6.38
C PRO A 334 19.69 0.03 6.28
N GLU A 335 18.39 0.04 6.53
CA GLU A 335 17.67 1.30 6.72
C GLU A 335 18.19 2.02 7.97
N PRO A 336 18.27 3.36 7.95
CA PRO A 336 18.65 4.10 9.14
C PRO A 336 17.63 3.87 10.26
N PRO A 337 18.05 3.92 11.53
CA PRO A 337 17.15 3.76 12.66
C PRO A 337 16.07 4.85 12.66
N THR A 338 14.89 4.56 13.20
CA THR A 338 13.83 5.56 13.34
C THR A 338 14.33 6.70 14.21
N ALA A 339 14.23 7.93 13.68
CA ALA A 339 14.60 9.13 14.43
C ALA A 339 13.76 9.26 15.71
N THR A 340 14.43 9.59 16.81
CA THR A 340 13.83 10.07 18.06
C THR A 340 13.98 11.59 18.18
N ASP A 341 13.28 12.24 19.11
CA ASP A 341 13.32 13.70 19.29
C ASP A 341 14.74 14.26 19.55
N ASN A 342 15.66 13.44 20.05
CA ASN A 342 17.06 13.83 20.31
C ASN A 342 18.02 13.50 19.16
N THR A 343 17.51 13.12 17.99
CA THR A 343 18.34 12.73 16.84
C THR A 343 19.09 13.94 16.32
N ARG A 344 20.42 13.91 16.43
CA ARG A 344 21.28 14.96 15.87
C ARG A 344 21.44 14.74 14.36
N VAL A 345 21.26 15.81 13.60
CA VAL A 345 21.47 15.83 12.14
C VAL A 345 22.80 16.51 11.85
N LEU A 346 23.68 15.80 11.16
CA LEU A 346 24.93 16.34 10.62
C LEU A 346 24.67 16.85 9.20
N ARG A 347 25.06 18.10 8.93
CA ARG A 347 25.11 18.67 7.57
C ARG A 347 26.53 18.54 7.04
N ARG A 348 26.68 18.05 5.82
CA ARG A 348 27.93 18.08 5.06
C ARG A 348 27.72 18.91 3.81
N ASP A 349 28.57 19.93 3.65
CA ASP A 349 28.53 20.81 2.48
C ASP A 349 29.37 20.22 1.35
N ARG A 350 28.85 20.30 0.13
CA ARG A 350 29.47 19.83 -1.11
C ARG A 350 29.44 20.95 -2.14
N LEU A 351 30.41 20.96 -3.05
CA LEU A 351 30.55 21.95 -4.13
C LEU A 351 30.49 23.39 -3.61
N GLY A 352 31.24 23.67 -2.53
CA GLY A 352 31.28 25.00 -1.92
C GLY A 352 29.96 25.44 -1.26
N GLY A 353 29.14 24.49 -0.82
CA GLY A 353 27.85 24.78 -0.18
C GLY A 353 26.68 24.93 -1.16
N LEU A 354 26.87 24.57 -2.43
CA LEU A 354 25.77 24.48 -3.39
C LEU A 354 24.84 23.30 -3.10
N ILE A 355 25.42 22.21 -2.59
CA ILE A 355 24.72 20.99 -2.21
C ILE A 355 24.97 20.75 -0.73
N HIS A 356 23.89 20.39 -0.02
CA HIS A 356 23.93 20.03 1.38
C HIS A 356 23.44 18.60 1.54
N GLU A 357 24.28 17.77 2.13
CA GLU A 357 23.97 16.39 2.50
C GLU A 357 23.61 16.35 3.99
N TYR A 358 22.65 15.49 4.36
CA TYR A 358 22.16 15.39 5.73
C TYR A 358 22.19 13.93 6.19
N THR A 359 22.83 13.67 7.32
CA THR A 359 22.92 12.33 7.91
C THR A 359 22.56 12.36 9.39
N GLN A 360 21.91 11.30 9.86
CA GLN A 360 21.71 11.08 11.28
C GLN A 360 23.05 10.71 11.95
N VAL A 361 23.33 11.34 13.09
CA VAL A 361 24.40 10.91 13.99
C VAL A 361 23.82 9.83 14.90
N ALA A 362 24.45 8.66 14.90
CA ALA A 362 24.05 7.52 15.73
C ALA A 362 24.31 7.78 17.22
#